data_AF-A0A2N2JTE0-F1
#
_entry.id   AF-A0A2N2JTE0-F1
#
_cell.length_a   1.000
_cell.length_b   1.000
_cell.length_c   1.000
_cell.angle_alpha   90.00
_cell.angle_beta   90.00
_cell.angle_gamma   90.00
#
_symmetry.space_group_name_H-M   'P 1'
#
loop_
_entity.id
_entity.type
_entity.pdbx_description
1 polymer ?
#
loop_
_entity_poly.entity_id
_entity_poly.type
_entity_poly.pdbx_seq_one_letter_code
_entity_poly.pdbx_strand_id
1 'polypeptide(L)'
;GNYSYFIQKRNEMAQADAGGANVLDAESDPSAGIVDLPSTRKSFKTREEKRLEAQERNRLSRITRDLKNELAALEDRIARMETRKAENETTLCAPDIHREPHKIKLLNQEMANLARELEPLYAAWDRMTAEMEPLVPTTKSPP
;
A
#
# COMPACT_ATOMS: atom_id res chain seq x y z
N GLY A 1 4.14 -7.81 3.23
CA GLY A 1 3.96 -9.07 3.99
C GLY A 1 2.54 -9.57 3.80
N ASN A 2 2.36 -10.83 3.42
CA ASN A 2 1.14 -11.32 2.78
C ASN A 2 0.14 -11.90 3.80
N TYR A 3 -1.03 -11.28 4.00
CA TYR A 3 -2.10 -11.80 4.87
C TYR A 3 -2.58 -13.18 4.43
N SER A 4 -2.42 -13.52 3.14
CA SER A 4 -2.64 -14.88 2.62
C SER A 4 -1.76 -15.92 3.32
N TYR A 5 -0.56 -15.56 3.77
CA TYR A 5 0.31 -16.45 4.54
C TYR A 5 -0.31 -16.84 5.88
N PHE A 6 -0.96 -15.91 6.59
CA PHE A 6 -1.60 -16.20 7.88
C PHE A 6 -2.85 -17.06 7.73
N ILE A 7 -3.65 -16.80 6.69
CA ILE A 7 -4.85 -17.60 6.40
C ILE A 7 -4.44 -19.01 5.95
N GLN A 8 -3.42 -19.12 5.11
CA GLN A 8 -2.86 -20.39 4.67
C GLN A 8 -2.28 -21.17 5.84
N LYS A 9 -1.48 -20.53 6.70
CA LYS A 9 -0.87 -21.17 7.87
C LYS A 9 -1.91 -21.65 8.89
N ARG A 10 -3.02 -20.93 9.03
CA ARG A 10 -4.15 -21.33 9.88
C ARG A 10 -4.91 -22.52 9.29
N ASN A 11 -5.04 -22.59 7.97
CA ASN A 11 -5.57 -23.77 7.27
C ASN A 11 -4.64 -24.98 7.36
N GLU A 12 -3.32 -24.78 7.26
CA GLU A 12 -2.31 -25.84 7.43
C GLU A 12 -2.34 -26.41 8.86
N MET A 13 -2.48 -25.54 9.88
CA MET A 13 -2.65 -25.97 11.27
C MET A 13 -3.97 -26.72 11.49
N ALA A 14 -5.08 -26.28 10.89
CA ALA A 14 -6.37 -26.96 11.00
C ALA A 14 -6.39 -28.32 10.29
N GLN A 15 -5.63 -28.48 9.19
CA GLN A 15 -5.48 -29.76 8.49
C GLN A 15 -4.57 -30.74 9.23
N ALA A 16 -3.55 -30.25 9.95
CA ALA A 16 -2.70 -31.08 10.79
C ALA A 16 -3.45 -31.61 12.04
N ASP A 17 -4.34 -30.79 12.62
CA ASP A 17 -5.14 -31.15 13.80
C ASP A 17 -6.28 -32.14 13.46
N ALA A 18 -6.84 -32.05 12.25
CA ALA A 18 -7.83 -33.01 11.74
C ALA A 18 -7.26 -34.41 11.43
N GLY A 19 -5.93 -34.59 11.49
CA GLY A 19 -5.24 -35.87 11.25
C GLY A 19 -5.04 -36.75 12.49
N GLY A 20 -5.57 -36.38 13.67
CA GLY A 20 -5.10 -36.96 14.94
C GLY A 20 -6.13 -37.33 16.02
N ALA A 21 -7.43 -37.44 15.75
CA ALA A 21 -8.41 -37.92 16.73
C ALA A 21 -9.56 -38.69 16.05
N ASN A 22 -9.43 -40.01 15.83
CA ASN A 22 -9.81 -41.12 16.73
C ASN A 22 -11.32 -41.41 16.72
N VAL A 23 -11.74 -42.59 16.23
CA VAL A 23 -12.53 -43.53 17.05
C VAL A 23 -12.20 -44.97 16.66
N LEU A 24 -11.91 -45.77 17.69
CA LEU A 24 -11.72 -47.21 17.72
C LEU A 24 -13.00 -47.99 17.39
N ASP A 25 -12.77 -49.22 16.90
CA ASP A 25 -13.52 -50.46 17.10
C ASP A 25 -14.71 -50.79 16.18
N ALA A 26 -14.45 -51.72 15.24
CA ALA A 26 -15.28 -52.91 15.01
C ALA A 26 -14.51 -53.88 14.08
N GLU A 27 -14.10 -55.01 14.62
CA GLU A 27 -13.39 -56.08 13.94
C GLU A 27 -14.26 -56.82 12.90
N SER A 28 -13.78 -57.01 11.66
CA SER A 28 -13.79 -58.29 10.92
C SER A 28 -13.03 -58.21 9.56
N ASP A 29 -12.26 -59.27 9.31
CA ASP A 29 -11.21 -59.58 8.31
C ASP A 29 -11.61 -59.53 6.79
N PRO A 30 -10.71 -59.76 5.78
CA PRO A 30 -10.44 -58.79 4.73
C PRO A 30 -10.55 -59.38 3.30
N SER A 31 -11.24 -58.71 2.37
CA SER A 31 -11.01 -59.04 0.97
C SER A 31 -11.37 -57.92 0.00
N ALA A 32 -10.46 -57.73 -0.94
CA ALA A 32 -10.62 -56.96 -2.17
C ALA A 32 -10.71 -55.43 -2.03
N GLY A 33 -9.53 -54.83 -1.85
CA GLY A 33 -8.98 -53.88 -2.81
C GLY A 33 -9.95 -52.92 -3.50
N ILE A 34 -10.28 -51.82 -2.83
CA ILE A 34 -10.46 -50.53 -3.50
C ILE A 34 -9.56 -49.53 -2.76
N VAL A 35 -8.38 -49.33 -3.34
CA VAL A 35 -7.48 -48.22 -3.01
C VAL A 35 -8.11 -46.93 -3.53
N ASP A 36 -9.01 -46.35 -2.76
CA ASP A 36 -9.52 -45.00 -3.02
C ASP A 36 -8.53 -43.99 -2.44
N LEU A 37 -7.66 -43.42 -3.29
CA LEU A 37 -6.94 -42.19 -3.03
C LEU A 37 -6.49 -41.55 -4.36
N PRO A 38 -6.38 -40.22 -4.47
CA PRO A 38 -7.07 -39.17 -3.73
C PRO A 38 -8.04 -38.44 -4.67
N SER A 39 -9.27 -38.22 -4.23
CA SER A 39 -10.11 -37.20 -4.85
C SER A 39 -9.32 -35.90 -4.86
N THR A 40 -8.90 -35.47 -6.05
CA THR A 40 -8.40 -34.14 -6.33
C THR A 40 -9.56 -33.20 -6.04
N ARG A 41 -9.76 -32.90 -4.76
CA ARG A 41 -10.56 -31.79 -4.30
C ARG A 41 -9.83 -30.56 -4.82
N LYS A 42 -10.10 -30.22 -6.08
CA LYS A 42 -10.20 -28.84 -6.52
C LYS A 42 -11.10 -28.22 -5.46
N SER A 43 -10.47 -27.62 -4.45
CA SER A 43 -11.17 -26.82 -3.45
C SER A 43 -11.74 -25.66 -4.24
N PHE A 44 -12.93 -25.89 -4.80
CA PHE A 44 -13.71 -24.84 -5.42
C PHE A 44 -13.97 -23.87 -4.31
N LYS A 45 -13.29 -22.71 -4.37
CA LYS A 45 -13.48 -21.63 -3.41
C LYS A 45 -14.97 -21.50 -3.16
N THR A 46 -15.37 -21.67 -1.91
CA THR A 46 -16.79 -21.62 -1.56
C THR A 46 -17.36 -20.27 -2.00
N ARG A 47 -18.67 -20.19 -2.27
CA ARG A 47 -19.32 -18.91 -2.63
C ARG A 47 -19.01 -17.83 -1.57
N GLU A 48 -18.86 -18.24 -0.32
CA GLU A 48 -18.47 -17.37 0.80
C GLU A 48 -17.02 -16.93 0.73
N GLU A 49 -16.06 -17.81 0.43
CA GLU A 49 -14.66 -17.44 0.22
C GLU A 49 -14.48 -16.43 -0.91
N LYS A 50 -15.20 -16.61 -2.04
CA LYS A 50 -15.19 -15.64 -3.15
C LYS A 50 -15.77 -14.29 -2.72
N ARG A 51 -16.77 -14.28 -1.85
CA ARG A 51 -17.37 -13.05 -1.31
C ARG A 51 -16.40 -12.32 -0.40
N LEU A 52 -15.72 -13.04 0.50
CA LEU A 52 -14.72 -12.48 1.42
C LEU A 52 -13.51 -11.92 0.68
N GLU A 53 -13.00 -12.63 -0.33
CA GLU A 53 -11.90 -12.16 -1.18
C GLU A 53 -12.27 -10.89 -1.95
N ALA A 54 -13.48 -10.82 -2.52
CA ALA A 54 -13.95 -9.63 -3.20
C ALA A 54 -14.12 -8.43 -2.25
N GLN A 55 -14.58 -8.66 -1.02
CA GLN A 55 -14.70 -7.62 0.01
C GLN A 55 -13.32 -7.10 0.44
N GLU A 56 -12.36 -7.98 0.69
CA GLU A 56 -11.00 -7.59 1.07
C GLU A 56 -10.32 -6.81 -0.05
N ARG A 57 -10.44 -7.26 -1.31
CA ARG A 57 -9.92 -6.53 -2.47
C ARG A 57 -10.54 -5.15 -2.61
N ASN A 58 -11.86 -5.03 -2.43
CA ASN A 58 -12.54 -3.74 -2.49
C ASN A 58 -12.15 -2.82 -1.33
N ARG A 59 -11.86 -3.37 -0.15
CA ARG A 59 -11.37 -2.60 0.99
C ARG A 59 -9.98 -2.04 0.72
N LEU A 60 -9.06 -2.90 0.27
CA LEU A 60 -7.70 -2.50 -0.07
C LEU A 60 -7.69 -1.47 -1.20
N SER A 61 -8.49 -1.68 -2.26
CA SER A 61 -8.53 -0.73 -3.38
C SER A 61 -9.03 0.65 -2.96
N ARG A 62 -9.99 0.74 -2.04
CA ARG A 62 -10.46 2.02 -1.48
C ARG A 62 -9.34 2.71 -0.69
N ILE A 63 -8.72 2.00 0.25
CA ILE A 63 -7.62 2.54 1.07
C ILE A 63 -6.48 3.04 0.18
N THR A 64 -6.02 2.22 -0.77
CA THR A 64 -4.94 2.60 -1.67
C THR A 64 -5.32 3.78 -2.57
N ARG A 65 -6.58 3.87 -3.02
CA ARG A 65 -7.04 4.99 -3.85
C ARG A 65 -7.06 6.28 -3.04
N ASP A 66 -7.55 6.24 -1.82
CA ASP A 66 -7.67 7.42 -0.98
C ASP A 66 -6.27 7.95 -0.61
N LEU A 67 -5.33 7.06 -0.23
CA LEU A 67 -3.92 7.42 -0.03
C LEU A 67 -3.26 8.01 -1.28
N LYS A 68 -3.51 7.45 -2.47
CA LYS A 68 -3.00 8.00 -3.74
C LYS A 68 -3.52 9.42 -4.01
N ASN A 69 -4.80 9.67 -3.72
CA ASN A 69 -5.38 11.00 -3.93
C ASN A 69 -4.79 12.02 -2.94
N GLU A 70 -4.59 11.62 -1.68
CA GLU A 70 -3.93 12.47 -0.69
C GLU A 70 -2.47 12.78 -1.07
N LEU A 71 -1.73 11.77 -1.54
CA LEU A 71 -0.37 11.93 -2.04
C LEU A 71 -0.32 12.90 -3.22
N ALA A 72 -1.21 12.72 -4.22
CA ALA A 72 -1.27 13.60 -5.38
C ALA A 72 -1.60 15.05 -5.01
N ALA A 73 -2.53 15.27 -4.07
CA ALA A 73 -2.85 16.62 -3.59
C ALA A 73 -1.66 17.26 -2.85
N LEU A 74 -0.88 16.46 -2.13
CA LEU A 74 0.32 16.90 -1.44
C LEU A 74 1.45 17.24 -2.43
N GLU A 75 1.67 16.41 -3.46
CA GLU A 75 2.61 16.66 -4.55
C GLU A 75 2.27 17.95 -5.31
N ASP A 76 0.99 18.14 -5.65
CA ASP A 76 0.51 19.38 -6.28
C ASP A 76 0.80 20.60 -5.42
N ARG A 77 0.66 20.49 -4.10
CA ARG A 77 0.96 21.58 -3.17
C ARG A 77 2.46 21.89 -3.15
N ILE A 78 3.30 20.87 -3.06
CA ILE A 78 4.76 21.01 -3.12
C ILE A 78 5.16 21.70 -4.44
N ALA A 79 4.68 21.20 -5.57
CA ALA A 79 5.00 21.74 -6.89
C ALA A 79 4.62 23.22 -7.04
N ARG A 80 3.46 23.63 -6.52
CA ARG A 80 3.04 25.04 -6.52
C ARG A 80 3.96 25.92 -5.68
N MET A 81 4.37 25.44 -4.51
CA MET A 81 5.26 26.17 -3.60
C MET A 81 6.68 26.26 -4.16
N GLU A 82 7.19 25.21 -4.79
CA GLU A 82 8.47 25.21 -5.51
C GLU A 82 8.44 26.18 -6.69
N THR A 83 7.37 26.15 -7.50
CA THR A 83 7.18 27.07 -8.62
C THR A 83 7.20 28.52 -8.13
N ARG A 84 6.46 28.81 -7.05
CA ARG A 84 6.43 30.14 -6.46
C ARG A 84 7.80 30.58 -5.94
N LYS A 85 8.55 29.68 -5.32
CA LYS A 85 9.93 29.94 -4.88
C LYS A 85 10.83 30.28 -6.08
N ALA A 86 10.74 29.53 -7.18
CA ALA A 86 11.51 29.77 -8.40
C ALA A 86 11.14 31.10 -9.08
N GLU A 87 9.85 31.48 -9.09
CA GLU A 87 9.40 32.79 -9.56
C GLU A 87 10.00 33.94 -8.74
N ASN A 88 10.02 33.78 -7.41
CA ASN A 88 10.60 34.77 -6.51
C ASN A 88 12.12 34.89 -6.70
N GLU A 89 12.82 33.76 -6.87
CA GLU A 89 14.25 33.73 -7.21
C GLU A 89 14.54 34.43 -8.53
N THR A 90 13.74 34.15 -9.56
CA THR A 90 13.85 34.81 -10.88
C THR A 90 13.66 36.32 -10.76
N THR A 91 12.70 36.75 -9.94
CA THR A 91 12.44 38.18 -9.68
C THR A 91 13.60 38.84 -8.94
N LEU A 92 14.24 38.15 -7.98
CA LEU A 92 15.43 38.64 -7.27
C LEU A 92 16.67 38.70 -8.16
N CYS A 93 16.75 37.91 -9.23
CA CYS A 93 17.83 37.98 -10.22
C CYS A 93 17.61 39.10 -11.26
N ALA A 94 16.43 39.73 -11.30
CA ALA A 94 16.15 40.79 -12.27
C ALA A 94 17.02 42.02 -12.02
N PRO A 95 17.61 42.64 -13.06
CA PRO A 95 18.57 43.73 -12.89
C PRO A 95 17.94 44.96 -12.25
N ASP A 96 16.64 45.22 -12.42
CA ASP A 96 15.98 46.41 -11.88
C ASP A 96 15.58 46.31 -10.39
N ILE A 97 15.66 45.11 -9.80
CA ILE A 97 15.17 44.86 -8.44
C ILE A 97 15.91 45.68 -7.37
N HIS A 98 17.16 46.09 -7.63
CA HIS A 98 17.97 46.93 -6.73
C HIS A 98 17.31 48.30 -6.46
N ARG A 99 16.41 48.75 -7.32
CA ARG A 99 15.64 50.00 -7.14
C ARG A 99 14.46 49.82 -6.17
N GLU A 100 14.12 48.58 -5.83
CA GLU A 100 12.98 48.22 -4.98
C GLU A 100 13.43 47.45 -3.71
N PRO A 101 14.22 48.06 -2.79
CA PRO A 101 14.75 47.36 -1.62
C PRO A 101 13.67 46.78 -0.69
N HIS A 102 12.50 47.41 -0.62
CA HIS A 102 11.35 46.88 0.13
C HIS A 102 10.83 45.56 -0.46
N LYS A 103 10.78 45.46 -1.79
CA LYS A 103 10.34 44.25 -2.51
C LYS A 103 11.36 43.12 -2.35
N ILE A 104 12.66 43.42 -2.39
CA ILE A 104 13.72 42.45 -2.08
C ILE A 104 13.51 41.84 -0.69
N LYS A 105 13.26 42.68 0.33
CA LYS A 105 13.03 42.20 1.70
C LYS A 105 11.80 41.28 1.77
N LEU A 106 10.70 41.68 1.13
CA LEU A 106 9.46 40.90 1.12
C LEU A 106 9.65 39.54 0.42
N LEU A 107 10.30 39.53 -0.75
CA LEU A 107 10.59 38.29 -1.50
C LEU A 107 11.48 37.34 -0.71
N ASN A 108 12.53 37.85 -0.03
CA ASN A 108 13.38 37.03 0.82
C ASN A 108 12.62 36.45 2.02
N GLN A 109 11.72 37.22 2.64
CA GLN A 109 10.87 36.71 3.72
C GLN A 109 9.90 35.65 3.22
N GLU A 110 9.26 35.88 2.07
CA GLU A 110 8.37 34.91 1.44
C GLU A 110 9.11 33.61 1.10
N MET A 111 10.30 33.69 0.51
CA MET A 111 11.13 32.52 0.23
C MET A 111 11.55 31.75 1.48
N ALA A 112 11.91 32.45 2.57
CA ALA A 112 12.23 31.81 3.84
C ALA A 112 11.01 31.08 4.44
N ASN A 113 9.82 31.69 4.33
CA ASN A 113 8.58 31.06 4.77
C ASN A 113 8.24 29.84 3.91
N LEU A 114 8.33 29.95 2.57
CA LEU A 114 8.11 28.84 1.64
C LEU A 114 9.07 27.68 1.92
N ALA A 115 10.36 27.95 2.15
CA ALA A 115 11.34 26.91 2.50
C ALA A 115 10.97 26.19 3.80
N ARG A 116 10.56 26.95 4.83
CA ARG A 116 10.13 26.38 6.12
C ARG A 116 8.83 25.57 6.00
N GLU A 117 7.91 25.97 5.13
CA GLU A 117 6.65 25.27 4.91
C GLU A 117 6.80 24.04 4.00
N LEU A 118 7.78 24.03 3.10
CA LEU A 118 8.10 22.89 2.25
C LEU A 118 8.68 21.70 3.04
N GLU A 119 9.52 21.97 4.05
CA GLU A 119 10.15 20.93 4.88
C GLU A 119 9.15 19.92 5.49
N PRO A 120 8.08 20.33 6.20
CA PRO A 120 7.09 19.39 6.72
C PRO A 120 6.26 18.72 5.61
N LEU A 121 6.11 19.35 4.44
CA LEU A 121 5.40 18.74 3.30
C LEU A 121 6.21 17.58 2.70
N TYR A 122 7.53 17.73 2.53
CA TYR A 122 8.38 16.62 2.10
C TYR A 122 8.40 15.49 3.13
N ALA A 123 8.48 15.80 4.43
CA ALA A 123 8.41 14.78 5.47
C ALA A 123 7.07 14.02 5.45
N ALA A 124 5.97 14.73 5.18
CA ALA A 124 4.66 14.11 5.00
C ALA A 124 4.58 13.26 3.72
N TRP A 125 5.15 13.73 2.61
CA TRP A 125 5.29 12.97 1.36
C TRP A 125 6.07 11.67 1.57
N ASP A 126 7.23 11.74 2.22
CA ASP A 126 8.10 10.59 2.52
C ASP A 126 7.33 9.55 3.35
N ARG A 127 6.64 10.02 4.39
CA ARG A 127 5.82 9.16 5.26
C ARG A 127 4.68 8.50 4.48
N MET A 128 3.91 9.25 3.69
CA MET A 128 2.79 8.71 2.91
C MET A 128 3.28 7.69 1.88
N THR A 129 4.40 7.98 1.22
CA THR A 129 5.02 7.08 0.24
C THR A 129 5.48 5.78 0.90
N ALA A 130 6.13 5.85 2.06
CA ALA A 130 6.54 4.68 2.84
C ALA A 130 5.33 3.85 3.34
N GLU A 131 4.22 4.50 3.71
CA GLU A 131 2.97 3.83 4.11
C GLU A 131 2.28 3.13 2.93
N MET A 132 2.42 3.69 1.72
CA MET A 132 1.86 3.11 0.49
C MET A 132 2.68 1.94 -0.07
N GLU A 133 4.00 1.92 0.13
CA GLU A 133 4.90 0.88 -0.39
C GLU A 133 4.45 -0.56 -0.06
N PRO A 134 4.03 -0.92 1.16
CA PRO A 134 3.54 -2.28 1.45
C PRO A 134 2.15 -2.58 0.86
N LEU A 135 1.37 -1.56 0.50
CA LEU A 135 0.00 -1.67 -0.01
C LEU A 135 -0.06 -1.75 -1.53
N VAL A 136 0.91 -1.16 -2.22
CA VAL A 136 1.06 -1.23 -3.67
C VAL A 136 1.98 -2.42 -3.97
N PRO A 137 1.48 -3.56 -4.46
CA PRO A 137 2.37 -4.63 -4.89
C PRO A 137 3.27 -4.06 -5.98
N THR A 138 4.57 -3.99 -5.70
CA THR A 138 5.59 -3.66 -6.69
C THR A 138 5.50 -4.74 -7.76
N THR A 139 4.79 -4.44 -8.84
CA THR A 139 4.83 -5.26 -10.05
C THR A 139 6.23 -5.07 -10.63
N LYS A 140 7.21 -5.81 -10.10
CA LYS A 140 8.46 -6.06 -10.81
C LYS A 140 8.05 -6.59 -12.18
N SER A 141 8.19 -5.74 -13.20
CA SER A 141 8.14 -6.15 -14.59
C SER A 141 9.21 -7.23 -14.77
N PRO A 142 8.87 -8.43 -15.28
CA PRO A 142 9.90 -9.37 -15.71
C PRO A 142 10.63 -8.78 -16.94
N PRO A 143 11.88 -9.20 -17.17
CA PRO A 143 12.81 -8.60 -18.14
C PRO A 143 12.36 -8.72 -19.60
#